data_AF-A0A449IJZ7-F1
#
_entry.id   AF-A0A449IJZ7-F1
#
_cell.length_a   1.000
_cell.length_b   1.000
_cell.length_c   1.000
_cell.angle_alpha   90.00
_cell.angle_beta   90.00
_cell.angle_gamma   90.00
#
_symmetry.space_group_name_H-M   'P 1'
#
loop_
_entity.id
_entity.type
_entity.pdbx_description
1 polymer ?
#
loop_
_entity_poly.entity_id
_entity_poly.type
_entity_poly.pdbx_seq_one_letter_code
_entity_poly.pdbx_strand_id
1 'polypeptide(L)' 'MQEALKHASLWLKGAELTADDIRSHLSGFEAEQLWCVIHGVELARGLVDALITETRT' A
#
# COMPACT_ATOMS: atom_id res chain seq x y z
N MET A 1 15.57 11.39 6.11
CA MET A 1 14.16 11.03 6.36
C MET A 1 13.36 10.96 5.06
N GLN A 2 13.45 11.94 4.17
CA GLN A 2 12.68 11.97 2.93
C GLN A 2 12.93 10.78 1.98
N GLU A 3 14.19 10.37 1.77
CA GLU A 3 14.51 9.18 0.97
C GLU A 3 13.96 7.88 1.58
N ALA A 4 13.99 7.76 2.91
CA ALA A 4 13.40 6.62 3.61
C ALA A 4 11.87 6.57 3.42
N LEU A 5 11.19 7.72 3.46
CA LEU A 5 9.76 7.80 3.17
C LEU A 5 9.44 7.44 1.72
N LYS A 6 10.26 7.89 0.75
CA LYS A 6 10.11 7.46 -0.66
C LYS A 6 10.25 5.95 -0.82
N HIS A 7 11.23 5.34 -0.15
CA HIS A 7 11.39 3.89 -0.16
C HIS A 7 10.20 3.17 0.50
N ALA A 8 9.70 3.69 1.62
CA ALA A 8 8.50 3.16 2.25
C ALA A 8 7.27 3.22 1.32
N SER A 9 7.06 4.33 0.61
CA SER A 9 5.97 4.46 -0.37
C SER A 9 6.10 3.43 -1.51
N LEU A 10 7.32 3.23 -2.03
CA LEU A 10 7.60 2.21 -3.05
C LEU A 10 7.34 0.79 -2.54
N TRP A 11 7.76 0.46 -1.32
CA TRP A 11 7.49 -0.85 -0.72
C TRP A 11 6.01 -1.11 -0.51
N LEU A 12 5.26 -0.10 -0.03
CA LEU A 12 3.80 -0.19 0.10
C LEU A 12 3.13 -0.41 -1.26
N LYS A 13 3.61 0.25 -2.33
CA LYS A 13 3.11 -0.02 -3.69
C LYS A 13 3.43 -1.43 -4.16
N GLY A 14 4.63 -1.94 -3.87
CA GLY A 14 4.99 -3.33 -4.18
C GLY A 14 4.11 -4.34 -3.43
N ALA A 15 3.81 -4.07 -2.16
CA ALA A 15 2.93 -4.90 -1.35
C ALA A 15 1.49 -4.88 -1.88
N GLU A 16 0.97 -3.71 -2.25
CA GLU A 16 -0.35 -3.55 -2.90
C GLU A 16 -0.45 -4.41 -4.18
N LEU A 17 0.52 -4.28 -5.09
CA LEU A 17 0.52 -5.02 -6.36
C LEU A 17 0.65 -6.54 -6.16
N THR A 18 1.50 -6.96 -5.22
CA THR A 18 1.67 -8.39 -4.90
C THR A 18 0.40 -8.97 -4.30
N ALA A 19 -0.25 -8.24 -3.39
CA ALA A 19 -1.49 -8.66 -2.77
C ALA A 19 -2.66 -8.68 -3.76
N ASP A 20 -2.74 -7.73 -4.70
CA ASP A 20 -3.77 -7.72 -5.74
C ASP A 20 -3.61 -8.89 -6.73
N ASP A 21 -2.38 -9.23 -7.10
CA ASP A 21 -2.09 -10.42 -7.91
C ASP A 21 -2.54 -11.70 -7.18
N ILE A 22 -2.19 -11.87 -5.90
CA ILE A 22 -2.68 -12.99 -5.08
C ILE A 22 -4.21 -13.00 -5.02
N ARG A 23 -4.84 -11.85 -4.76
CA ARG A 23 -6.30 -11.70 -4.67
C ARG A 23 -6.99 -12.13 -5.95
N SER A 24 -6.42 -11.85 -7.12
CA SER A 24 -6.99 -12.24 -8.42
C SER A 24 -7.16 -13.75 -8.61
N HIS A 25 -6.44 -14.55 -7.81
CA HIS A 25 -6.50 -16.01 -7.80
C HIS A 25 -7.41 -16.57 -6.67
N LEU A 26 -7.96 -15.71 -5.82
CA LEU A 26 -8.85 -16.08 -4.72
C LEU A 26 -10.32 -15.83 -5.08
N SER A 27 -11.23 -16.46 -4.34
CA SER A 27 -12.67 -16.20 -4.44
C SER A 27 -13.35 -16.30 -3.08
N GLY A 28 -14.55 -15.71 -2.97
CA GLY A 28 -15.33 -15.72 -1.73
C GLY A 28 -14.65 -14.96 -0.59
N PHE A 29 -14.81 -15.48 0.64
CA PHE A 29 -14.40 -14.81 1.86
C PHE A 29 -12.91 -14.47 1.95
N GLU A 30 -12.03 -15.31 1.41
CA GLU A 30 -10.58 -15.07 1.41
C GLU A 30 -10.20 -13.89 0.52
N ALA A 31 -10.88 -13.74 -0.63
CA ALA A 31 -10.69 -12.59 -1.52
C ALA A 31 -11.17 -11.28 -0.86
N GLU A 32 -12.27 -11.33 -0.11
CA GLU A 32 -12.77 -10.16 0.64
C GLU A 32 -11.84 -9.76 1.79
N GLN A 33 -11.32 -10.73 2.55
CA GLN A 33 -10.34 -10.46 3.60
C GLN A 33 -9.06 -9.83 3.05
N LEU A 34 -8.54 -10.38 1.94
CA LEU A 34 -7.34 -9.83 1.32
C LEU A 34 -7.60 -8.44 0.71
N TRP A 35 -8.81 -8.19 0.18
CA TRP A 35 -9.22 -6.86 -0.27
C TRP A 35 -9.15 -5.81 0.85
N CYS A 36 -9.63 -6.13 2.06
CA CYS A 36 -9.51 -5.24 3.22
C CYS A 36 -8.04 -4.90 3.55
N VAL A 37 -7.13 -5.89 3.43
CA VAL A 37 -5.69 -5.68 3.65
C VAL A 37 -5.09 -4.77 2.58
N ILE A 38 -5.43 -4.97 1.30
CA ILE A 38 -4.97 -4.12 0.19
C ILE A 38 -5.37 -2.66 0.44
N HIS A 39 -6.62 -2.40 0.82
CA HIS A 39 -7.08 -1.06 1.16
C HIS A 39 -6.31 -0.44 2.33
N GLY A 40 -5.98 -1.23 3.37
CA GLY A 40 -5.13 -0.75 4.46
C GLY A 40 -3.73 -0.32 3.99
N VAL A 41 -3.14 -1.05 3.04
CA VAL A 41 -1.83 -0.72 2.44
C VAL A 41 -1.92 0.54 1.58
N GLU A 42 -2.98 0.69 0.78
CA GLU A 42 -3.21 1.90 -0.03
C GLU A 42 -3.33 3.15 0.84
N LEU A 43 -4.09 3.07 1.95
CA LEU A 43 -4.24 4.15 2.92
C LEU A 43 -2.90 4.49 3.60
N ALA A 44 -2.13 3.47 4.01
CA ALA A 44 -0.80 3.67 4.59
C ALA A 44 0.14 4.37 3.59
N ARG A 45 0.07 4.00 2.30
CA ARG A 45 0.87 4.64 1.25
C ARG A 45 0.47 6.10 1.07
N GLY A 46 -0.83 6.40 1.05
CA GLY A 46 -1.34 7.76 0.99
C GLY A 46 -0.85 8.64 2.15
N LEU A 47 -0.80 8.09 3.38
CA LEU A 47 -0.24 8.77 4.54
C LEU A 47 1.26 9.07 4.36
N VAL A 48 2.04 8.10 3.89
CA VAL A 48 3.48 8.29 3.61
C VAL A 48 3.69 9.36 2.53
N ASP A 49 2.91 9.33 1.45
CA ASP A 49 2.97 10.31 0.37
C ASP A 49 2.63 11.74 0.86
N ALA A 50 1.65 11.86 1.77
CA ALA A 50 1.32 13.12 2.41
C ALA A 50 2.48 13.66 3.26
N LEU A 51 3.13 12.80 4.06
CA LEU A 51 4.30 13.17 4.87
C LEU A 51 5.49 13.61 4.00
N ILE A 52 5.73 12.97 2.85
CA ILE A 52 6.77 13.38 1.88
C ILE A 52 6.48 14.79 1.35
N THR A 53 5.22 15.09 1.10
CA THR A 53 4.77 16.39 0.57
C THR A 53 4.92 17.47 1.63
N GLU A 54 4.50 17.22 2.87
CA GLU A 54 4.66 18.13 4.01
C GLU A 54 6.14 18.41 4.32
N THR A 55 7.02 17.41 4.31
CA THR A 55 8.46 17.63 4.53
C THR A 55 9.15 18.41 3.40
N ARG A 56 8.46 18.70 2.30
CA ARG A 56 8.99 19.50 1.19
C ARG A 56 8.65 20.99 1.29
N THR A 57 7.63 21.36 2.07
CA THR A 57 7.23 22.75 2.35
C THR A 57 7.94 23.29 3.58
#